data_AF-A0A546XE65-F1
#
_entry.id   AF-A0A546XE65-F1
#
_cell.length_a   1.000
_cell.length_b   1.000
_cell.length_c   1.000
_cell.angle_alpha   90.00
_cell.angle_beta   90.00
_cell.angle_gamma   90.00
#
_symmetry.space_group_name_H-M   'P 1'
#
loop_
_entity.id
_entity.type
_entity.pdbx_description
1 polymer ?
#
loop_
_entity_poly.entity_id
_entity_poly.type
_entity_poly.pdbx_seq_one_letter_code
_entity_poly.pdbx_strand_id
1 'polypeptide(L)'
;MVQPGFKTAQNEYLELKKWLFEAALPLWSSVGRDDVNGGFFEKIDRSGVAIEAPRRTRVVCRQIYSFSAAKNMGWSGDAQGLVMHGWDFLRRHCFNADGTLITTVDAVNGSRKTSFDLYDHAFALFGLSCVADSLETGEIAADEALRCLEAMISGWKHPVAGFEEAVPSLVPLRSNPHMHLFEAFLAWLENPRVKNPERWLSCLNEIGGLCLSTFVSDENGSLREYYNHDWSVMRDYAPTPVEPGHQFEWAWLLTRWGKMVGRKDALIVARRLVEIGEGGVDEALSLAQNGLDFSLNPADRAFRLWPQTERIKAWLMMAETAVTPEDRENAYAKVADAASGLKRFLSDVSPGLWVDRFDETGRPVEEPSPASSLYHIVCAIEEMHKLLEPQAQSLPALFLDRDGVIIEDTGYPSKVEDVRLIPGAAEVISSFRDRGYRVFVVTNQSGIGRGYYDDLDYIILRAHIGKLLREEGAFIDDERLCPFHENATVEKYRGNHYWRKPSPGMIEDIVVRWNIDRKRSVLIGDKLSDIEAAIAANIDGRLFSGQNLMRFAEDENIL
;
A
#
# COMPACT_ATOMS: atom_id res chain seq x y z
N MET A 1 6.69 8.26 26.60
CA MET A 1 6.96 7.08 25.77
C MET A 1 8.03 7.42 24.76
N VAL A 2 8.99 6.52 24.53
CA VAL A 2 9.94 6.65 23.42
C VAL A 2 9.40 5.76 22.31
N GLN A 3 9.18 6.33 21.13
CA GLN A 3 8.82 5.61 19.89
C GLN A 3 10.07 5.55 18.99
N PRO A 4 11.12 4.78 19.37
CA PRO A 4 12.39 4.82 18.67
C PRO A 4 12.28 4.25 17.25
N GLY A 5 11.42 3.24 17.04
CA GLY A 5 11.20 2.64 15.73
C GLY A 5 10.56 3.66 14.79
N PHE A 6 9.44 4.27 15.21
CA PHE A 6 8.76 5.30 14.41
C PHE A 6 9.66 6.47 14.06
N LYS A 7 10.40 7.03 15.04
CA LYS A 7 11.30 8.17 14.80
C LYS A 7 12.43 7.82 13.83
N THR A 8 13.00 6.61 13.94
CA THR A 8 14.05 6.17 13.02
C THR A 8 13.48 6.03 11.61
N ALA A 9 12.33 5.37 11.45
CA ALA A 9 11.65 5.24 10.16
C ALA A 9 11.30 6.60 9.54
N GLN A 10 10.84 7.56 10.36
CA GLN A 10 10.55 8.92 9.91
C GLN A 10 11.80 9.66 9.42
N ASN A 11 12.95 9.52 10.10
CA ASN A 11 14.20 10.10 9.64
C ASN A 11 14.65 9.48 8.30
N GLU A 12 14.56 8.15 8.18
CA GLU A 12 14.85 7.43 6.93
C GLU A 12 13.96 7.90 5.77
N TYR A 13 12.66 8.07 6.02
CA TYR A 13 11.71 8.65 5.07
C TYR A 13 12.13 10.06 4.62
N LEU A 14 12.51 10.94 5.54
CA LEU A 14 12.88 12.31 5.22
C LEU A 14 14.13 12.37 4.34
N GLU A 15 15.12 11.52 4.60
CA GLU A 15 16.32 11.40 3.76
C GLU A 15 15.99 10.89 2.35
N LEU A 16 15.18 9.83 2.24
CA LEU A 16 14.74 9.27 0.96
C LEU A 16 13.89 10.27 0.15
N LYS A 17 12.92 10.95 0.80
CA LYS A 17 12.11 11.98 0.16
C LYS A 17 12.96 13.14 -0.34
N LYS A 18 13.95 13.58 0.46
CA LYS A 18 14.89 14.62 0.04
C LYS A 18 15.67 14.20 -1.21
N TRP A 19 16.27 13.00 -1.20
CA TRP A 19 16.96 12.46 -2.37
C TRP A 19 16.05 12.37 -3.59
N LEU A 20 14.81 11.89 -3.41
CA LEU A 20 13.84 11.78 -4.49
C LEU A 20 13.53 13.15 -5.11
N PHE A 21 13.28 14.16 -4.28
CA PHE A 21 12.82 15.48 -4.71
C PHE A 21 13.95 16.35 -5.26
N GLU A 22 15.14 16.28 -4.67
CA GLU A 22 16.27 17.15 -5.01
C GLU A 22 17.22 16.54 -6.05
N ALA A 23 17.22 15.22 -6.22
CA ALA A 23 18.16 14.55 -7.12
C ALA A 23 17.46 13.69 -8.19
N ALA A 24 16.66 12.70 -7.79
CA ALA A 24 16.10 11.75 -8.76
C ALA A 24 15.05 12.38 -9.68
N LEU A 25 13.98 12.96 -9.14
CA LEU A 25 12.92 13.54 -9.97
C LEU A 25 13.42 14.65 -10.91
N PRO A 26 14.33 15.57 -10.50
CA PRO A 26 14.94 16.53 -11.43
C PRO A 26 15.70 15.88 -12.59
N LEU A 27 16.47 14.82 -12.33
CA LEU A 27 17.22 14.11 -13.38
C LEU A 27 16.27 13.37 -14.33
N TRP A 28 15.32 12.63 -13.79
CA TRP A 28 14.41 11.79 -14.58
C TRP A 28 13.32 12.58 -15.31
N SER A 29 12.96 13.77 -14.83
CA SER A 29 12.07 14.71 -15.53
C SER A 29 12.74 15.46 -16.69
N SER A 30 14.07 15.50 -16.72
CA SER A 30 14.86 16.18 -17.76
C SER A 30 15.54 15.17 -18.67
N VAL A 31 16.64 14.56 -18.22
CA VAL A 31 17.41 13.57 -18.98
C VAL A 31 16.60 12.31 -19.25
N GLY A 32 15.76 11.89 -18.31
CA GLY A 32 14.91 10.69 -18.47
C GLY A 32 13.73 10.88 -19.44
N ARG A 33 13.42 12.12 -19.83
CA ARG A 33 12.31 12.46 -20.72
C ARG A 33 12.79 12.57 -22.16
N ASP A 34 12.11 11.89 -23.09
CA ASP A 34 12.38 12.05 -24.52
C ASP A 34 11.51 13.17 -25.10
N ASP A 35 12.09 14.36 -25.23
CA ASP A 35 11.45 15.53 -25.84
C ASP A 35 11.40 15.49 -27.37
N VAL A 36 12.16 14.58 -28.01
CA VAL A 36 12.23 14.48 -29.46
C VAL A 36 11.15 13.54 -29.98
N ASN A 37 11.04 12.33 -29.41
CA ASN A 37 10.07 11.33 -29.87
C ASN A 37 8.91 11.06 -28.91
N GLY A 38 8.92 11.69 -27.74
CA GLY A 38 7.93 11.44 -26.69
C GLY A 38 8.22 10.20 -25.85
N GLY A 39 7.52 10.09 -24.73
CA GLY A 39 7.74 9.03 -23.74
C GLY A 39 9.01 9.26 -22.92
N PHE A 40 9.55 8.18 -22.34
CA PHE A 40 10.66 8.24 -21.38
C PHE A 40 11.75 7.24 -21.75
N PHE A 41 12.99 7.65 -21.63
CA PHE A 41 14.13 6.77 -21.86
C PHE A 41 14.13 5.60 -20.88
N GLU A 42 14.56 4.44 -21.36
CA GLU A 42 14.54 3.21 -20.59
C GLU A 42 15.60 3.18 -19.47
N LYS A 43 16.72 3.88 -19.67
CA LYS A 43 17.88 3.87 -18.78
C LYS A 43 18.68 5.16 -18.89
N ILE A 44 19.35 5.53 -17.81
CA ILE A 44 20.40 6.57 -17.78
C ILE A 44 21.71 5.90 -17.37
N ASP A 45 22.79 6.14 -18.11
CA ASP A 45 24.11 5.63 -17.76
C ASP A 45 24.72 6.35 -16.56
N ARG A 46 25.86 5.85 -16.07
CA ARG A 46 26.54 6.41 -14.88
C ARG A 46 27.06 7.84 -15.08
N SER A 47 27.23 8.28 -16.32
CA SER A 47 27.63 9.65 -16.66
C SER A 47 26.46 10.63 -16.66
N GLY A 48 25.23 10.14 -16.46
CA GLY A 48 24.02 10.96 -16.48
C GLY A 48 23.48 11.19 -17.88
N VAL A 49 23.78 10.30 -18.84
CA VAL A 49 23.30 10.38 -20.22
C VAL A 49 22.24 9.31 -20.47
N ALA A 50 21.11 9.70 -21.05
CA ALA A 50 20.06 8.77 -21.45
C ALA A 50 20.52 7.83 -22.57
N ILE A 51 20.16 6.56 -22.47
CA ILE A 51 20.48 5.55 -23.49
C ILE A 51 19.27 5.37 -24.40
N GLU A 52 19.45 5.59 -25.70
CA GLU A 52 18.41 5.36 -26.70
C GLU A 52 18.07 3.86 -26.81
N ALA A 53 16.78 3.55 -26.73
CA ALA A 53 16.23 2.20 -26.77
C ALA A 53 14.71 2.26 -27.05
N PRO A 54 14.08 1.22 -27.61
CA PRO A 54 12.63 1.21 -27.79
C PRO A 54 11.88 1.48 -26.46
N ARG A 55 10.87 2.34 -26.53
CA ARG A 55 10.05 2.73 -25.37
C ARG A 55 9.07 1.61 -25.07
N ARG A 56 9.15 1.02 -23.88
CA ARG A 56 8.19 0.02 -23.42
C ARG A 56 7.00 0.69 -22.75
N THR A 57 5.80 0.30 -23.12
CA THR A 57 4.55 0.86 -22.59
C THR A 57 4.52 0.78 -21.07
N ARG A 58 4.94 -0.35 -20.47
CA ARG A 58 5.06 -0.46 -19.01
C ARG A 58 5.97 0.59 -18.37
N VAL A 59 7.06 0.99 -19.01
CA VAL A 59 7.99 1.99 -18.46
C VAL A 59 7.36 3.37 -18.52
N VAL A 60 6.69 3.70 -19.63
CA VAL A 60 5.93 4.96 -19.73
C VAL A 60 4.87 5.04 -18.64
N CYS A 61 4.10 3.98 -18.41
CA CYS A 61 3.08 3.93 -17.38
C CYS A 61 3.65 3.99 -15.95
N ARG A 62 4.79 3.35 -15.70
CA ARG A 62 5.53 3.46 -14.45
C ARG A 62 6.01 4.88 -14.18
N GLN A 63 6.49 5.59 -15.20
CA GLN A 63 6.90 7.00 -15.05
C GLN A 63 5.70 7.91 -14.82
N ILE A 64 4.57 7.68 -15.50
CA ILE A 64 3.29 8.37 -15.22
C ILE A 64 2.93 8.24 -13.74
N TYR A 65 2.97 7.03 -13.18
CA TYR A 65 2.75 6.83 -11.75
C TYR A 65 3.77 7.62 -10.92
N SER A 66 5.07 7.48 -11.21
CA SER A 66 6.13 8.12 -10.43
C SER A 66 5.95 9.64 -10.33
N PHE A 67 5.59 10.31 -11.43
CA PHE A 67 5.34 11.76 -11.41
C PHE A 67 3.98 12.12 -10.82
N SER A 68 2.95 11.29 -10.98
CA SER A 68 1.65 11.44 -10.29
C SER A 68 1.84 11.42 -8.77
N ALA A 69 2.52 10.40 -8.25
CA ALA A 69 2.83 10.26 -6.83
C ALA A 69 3.73 11.41 -6.32
N ALA A 70 4.70 11.86 -7.12
CA ALA A 70 5.53 13.01 -6.77
C ALA A 70 4.70 14.29 -6.54
N LYS A 71 3.69 14.55 -7.38
CA LYS A 71 2.76 15.67 -7.19
C LYS A 71 2.01 15.55 -5.86
N ASN A 72 1.48 14.36 -5.58
CA ASN A 72 0.72 14.09 -4.35
C ASN A 72 1.56 14.27 -3.09
N MET A 73 2.86 13.95 -3.16
CA MET A 73 3.82 14.16 -2.06
C MET A 73 4.34 15.61 -1.94
N GLY A 74 3.93 16.51 -2.84
CA GLY A 74 4.29 17.93 -2.81
C GLY A 74 5.59 18.30 -3.55
N TRP A 75 6.03 17.51 -4.54
CA TRP A 75 7.17 17.90 -5.37
C TRP A 75 6.83 19.15 -6.20
N SER A 76 7.74 20.13 -6.22
CA SER A 76 7.53 21.44 -6.85
C SER A 76 7.82 21.48 -8.35
N GLY A 77 8.31 20.39 -8.94
CA GLY A 77 8.54 20.28 -10.38
C GLY A 77 7.25 20.12 -11.19
N ASP A 78 7.37 20.11 -12.52
CA ASP A 78 6.23 19.99 -13.44
C ASP A 78 5.72 18.55 -13.57
N ALA A 79 5.26 17.98 -12.45
CA ALA A 79 4.72 16.63 -12.40
C ALA A 79 3.51 16.44 -13.33
N GLN A 80 2.62 17.43 -13.41
CA GLN A 80 1.44 17.36 -14.26
C GLN A 80 1.80 17.37 -15.75
N GLY A 81 2.77 18.19 -16.16
CA GLY A 81 3.30 18.18 -17.52
C GLY A 81 3.95 16.85 -17.89
N LEU A 82 4.63 16.18 -16.95
CA LEU A 82 5.24 14.86 -17.17
C LEU A 82 4.20 13.75 -17.29
N VAL A 83 3.15 13.78 -16.47
CA VAL A 83 1.99 12.87 -16.61
C VAL A 83 1.32 13.09 -17.97
N MET A 84 1.12 14.34 -18.39
CA MET A 84 0.57 14.68 -19.70
C MET A 84 1.48 14.20 -20.84
N HIS A 85 2.80 14.35 -20.72
CA HIS A 85 3.79 13.87 -21.71
C HIS A 85 3.71 12.37 -21.91
N GLY A 86 3.64 11.60 -20.82
CA GLY A 86 3.44 10.16 -20.87
C GLY A 86 2.09 9.79 -21.49
N TRP A 87 1.01 10.46 -21.06
CA TRP A 87 -0.34 10.22 -21.58
C TRP A 87 -0.43 10.48 -23.09
N ASP A 88 0.18 11.55 -23.56
CA ASP A 88 0.24 11.88 -24.99
C ASP A 88 0.97 10.83 -25.81
N PHE A 89 2.06 10.28 -25.28
CA PHE A 89 2.75 9.16 -25.92
C PHE A 89 1.84 7.92 -26.03
N LEU A 90 1.17 7.55 -24.92
CA LEU A 90 0.29 6.39 -24.90
C LEU A 90 -0.84 6.52 -25.93
N ARG A 91 -1.55 7.65 -25.94
CA ARG A 91 -2.67 7.89 -26.88
C ARG A 91 -2.25 7.80 -28.34
N ARG A 92 -1.07 8.31 -28.69
CA ARG A 92 -0.60 8.36 -30.08
C ARG A 92 -0.04 7.03 -30.56
N HIS A 93 0.56 6.24 -29.67
CA HIS A 93 1.42 5.14 -30.07
C HIS A 93 1.09 3.77 -29.46
N CYS A 94 0.36 3.72 -28.33
CA CYS A 94 0.26 2.51 -27.53
C CYS A 94 -1.10 1.79 -27.56
N PHE A 95 -2.14 2.35 -28.18
CA PHE A 95 -3.45 1.71 -28.30
C PHE A 95 -3.69 1.13 -29.68
N ASN A 96 -4.18 -0.11 -29.73
CA ASN A 96 -4.70 -0.75 -30.93
C ASN A 96 -6.20 -0.47 -31.09
N ALA A 97 -6.70 -0.58 -32.33
CA ALA A 97 -8.12 -0.36 -32.64
C ALA A 97 -9.05 -1.40 -32.00
N ASP A 98 -8.53 -2.58 -31.66
CA ASP A 98 -9.26 -3.66 -30.98
C ASP A 98 -9.32 -3.50 -29.45
N GLY A 99 -8.78 -2.41 -28.91
CA GLY A 99 -8.73 -2.13 -27.47
C GLY A 99 -7.52 -2.71 -26.75
N THR A 100 -6.64 -3.45 -27.43
CA THR A 100 -5.38 -3.94 -26.85
C THR A 100 -4.27 -2.91 -26.89
N LEU A 101 -3.11 -3.26 -26.33
CA LEU A 101 -1.96 -2.38 -26.25
C LEU A 101 -0.79 -2.83 -27.13
N ILE A 102 -0.11 -1.84 -27.71
CA ILE A 102 1.23 -1.99 -28.27
C ILE A 102 2.20 -1.92 -27.09
N THR A 103 3.01 -2.96 -26.94
CA THR A 103 3.85 -3.18 -25.75
C THR A 103 5.21 -2.47 -25.84
N THR A 104 5.71 -2.29 -27.06
CA THR A 104 6.96 -1.59 -27.34
C THR A 104 6.85 -0.76 -28.60
N VAL A 105 7.38 0.47 -28.57
CA VAL A 105 7.46 1.39 -29.69
C VAL A 105 8.91 1.85 -29.85
N ASP A 106 9.52 1.51 -30.98
CA ASP A 106 10.82 2.06 -31.37
C ASP A 106 10.59 3.34 -32.18
N ALA A 107 10.93 4.48 -31.59
CA ALA A 107 10.75 5.77 -32.22
C ALA A 107 11.71 6.03 -33.39
N VAL A 108 12.86 5.36 -33.42
CA VAL A 108 13.93 5.61 -34.40
C VAL A 108 13.62 4.92 -35.72
N ASN A 109 13.22 3.64 -35.67
CA ASN A 109 12.90 2.86 -36.88
C ASN A 109 11.38 2.68 -37.10
N GLY A 110 10.54 3.12 -36.16
CA GLY A 110 9.08 3.05 -36.25
C GLY A 110 8.49 1.67 -35.96
N SER A 111 9.30 0.68 -35.54
CA SER A 111 8.82 -0.67 -35.25
C SER A 111 7.94 -0.70 -34.00
N ARG A 112 6.93 -1.58 -34.02
CA ARG A 112 5.94 -1.72 -32.96
C ARG A 112 5.73 -3.19 -32.62
N LYS A 113 5.77 -3.53 -31.34
CA LYS A 113 5.41 -4.86 -30.85
C LYS A 113 3.93 -4.85 -30.46
N THR A 114 3.08 -5.43 -31.30
CA THR A 114 1.62 -5.45 -31.12
C THR A 114 1.11 -6.71 -30.42
N SER A 115 1.99 -7.70 -30.19
CA SER A 115 1.60 -8.94 -29.51
C SER A 115 1.25 -8.66 -28.05
N PHE A 116 0.17 -9.30 -27.58
CA PHE A 116 -0.23 -9.26 -26.18
C PHE A 116 0.89 -9.75 -25.26
N ASP A 117 1.05 -9.04 -24.13
CA ASP A 117 1.90 -9.38 -23.01
C ASP A 117 1.15 -8.95 -21.75
N LEU A 118 0.84 -9.91 -20.87
CA LEU A 118 0.02 -9.68 -19.68
C LEU A 118 0.65 -8.65 -18.74
N TYR A 119 1.98 -8.66 -18.64
CA TYR A 119 2.73 -7.78 -17.75
C TYR A 119 2.68 -6.33 -18.25
N ASP A 120 2.85 -6.10 -19.55
CA ASP A 120 2.71 -4.76 -20.13
C ASP A 120 1.28 -4.21 -19.99
N HIS A 121 0.25 -5.06 -20.15
CA HIS A 121 -1.15 -4.66 -19.98
C HIS A 121 -1.47 -4.32 -18.52
N ALA A 122 -0.95 -5.07 -17.54
CA ALA A 122 -1.10 -4.77 -16.13
C ALA A 122 -0.58 -3.35 -15.80
N PHE A 123 0.65 -3.01 -16.24
CA PHE A 123 1.20 -1.68 -16.01
C PHE A 123 0.47 -0.58 -16.77
N ALA A 124 -0.06 -0.87 -17.95
CA ALA A 124 -0.84 0.10 -18.69
C ALA A 124 -2.15 0.44 -17.99
N LEU A 125 -2.91 -0.57 -17.52
CA LEU A 125 -4.10 -0.34 -16.70
C LEU A 125 -3.74 0.45 -15.44
N PHE A 126 -2.66 0.08 -14.76
CA PHE A 126 -2.19 0.80 -13.57
C PHE A 126 -1.85 2.28 -13.88
N GLY A 127 -1.06 2.55 -14.93
CA GLY A 127 -0.71 3.92 -15.32
C GLY A 127 -1.93 4.74 -15.76
N LEU A 128 -2.91 4.11 -16.42
CA LEU A 128 -4.16 4.79 -16.80
C LEU A 128 -4.99 5.20 -15.58
N SER A 129 -4.94 4.46 -14.47
CA SER A 129 -5.59 4.89 -13.23
C SER A 129 -4.97 6.21 -12.70
N CYS A 130 -3.65 6.38 -12.86
CA CYS A 130 -2.94 7.59 -12.46
C CYS A 130 -3.27 8.77 -13.38
N VAL A 131 -3.35 8.54 -14.70
CA VAL A 131 -3.84 9.55 -15.66
C VAL A 131 -5.27 9.94 -15.33
N ALA A 132 -6.11 8.94 -15.04
CA ALA A 132 -7.49 9.12 -14.70
C ALA A 132 -7.64 10.01 -13.47
N ASP A 133 -6.80 9.87 -12.44
CA ASP A 133 -6.83 10.71 -11.24
C ASP A 133 -6.23 12.12 -11.47
N SER A 134 -5.08 12.20 -12.15
CA SER A 134 -4.25 13.41 -12.22
C SER A 134 -4.66 14.46 -13.25
N LEU A 135 -5.37 14.08 -14.31
CA LEU A 135 -5.64 14.96 -15.46
C LEU A 135 -7.14 15.25 -15.65
N GLU A 136 -7.45 16.41 -16.24
CA GLU A 136 -8.81 16.76 -16.66
C GLU A 136 -9.36 15.78 -17.71
N THR A 137 -8.49 15.24 -18.56
CA THR A 137 -8.83 14.19 -19.54
C THR A 137 -9.01 12.81 -18.90
N GLY A 138 -9.11 12.73 -17.57
CA GLY A 138 -9.16 11.47 -16.84
C GLY A 138 -10.32 10.56 -17.24
N GLU A 139 -11.45 11.13 -17.67
CA GLU A 139 -12.58 10.37 -18.21
C GLU A 139 -12.22 9.54 -19.45
N ILE A 140 -11.36 10.08 -20.32
CA ILE A 140 -10.89 9.39 -21.53
C ILE A 140 -9.97 8.24 -21.14
N ALA A 141 -9.10 8.44 -20.15
CA ALA A 141 -8.24 7.38 -19.64
C ALA A 141 -9.05 6.23 -19.00
N ALA A 142 -10.14 6.57 -18.29
CA ALA A 142 -11.06 5.57 -17.75
C ALA A 142 -11.78 4.78 -18.86
N ASP A 143 -12.19 5.43 -19.95
CA ASP A 143 -12.79 4.75 -21.11
C ASP A 143 -11.80 3.82 -21.81
N GLU A 144 -10.54 4.24 -22.00
CA GLU A 144 -9.47 3.39 -22.56
C GLU A 144 -9.17 2.21 -21.66
N ALA A 145 -9.12 2.40 -20.34
CA ALA A 145 -8.84 1.34 -19.39
C ALA A 145 -9.95 0.29 -19.37
N LEU A 146 -11.22 0.70 -19.38
CA LEU A 146 -12.35 -0.24 -19.48
C LEU A 146 -12.34 -0.99 -20.81
N ARG A 147 -12.05 -0.33 -21.93
CA ARG A 147 -11.88 -0.99 -23.24
C ARG A 147 -10.76 -2.01 -23.23
N CYS A 148 -9.62 -1.68 -22.63
CA CYS A 148 -8.50 -2.60 -22.47
C CYS A 148 -8.87 -3.80 -21.61
N LEU A 149 -9.58 -3.60 -20.49
CA LEU A 149 -10.06 -4.70 -19.64
C LEU A 149 -11.01 -5.62 -20.40
N GLU A 150 -11.99 -5.08 -21.13
CA GLU A 150 -12.93 -5.91 -21.90
C GLU A 150 -12.24 -6.66 -23.04
N ALA A 151 -11.27 -6.03 -23.72
CA ALA A 151 -10.43 -6.71 -24.69
C ALA A 151 -9.69 -7.89 -24.04
N MET A 152 -8.99 -7.64 -22.92
CA MET A 152 -8.31 -8.66 -22.12
C MET A 152 -9.22 -9.85 -21.77
N ILE A 153 -10.43 -9.57 -21.27
CA ILE A 153 -11.38 -10.62 -20.89
C ILE A 153 -11.88 -11.40 -22.12
N SER A 154 -12.12 -10.72 -23.24
CA SER A 154 -12.64 -11.37 -24.45
C SER A 154 -11.60 -12.26 -25.17
N GLY A 155 -10.32 -11.86 -25.15
CA GLY A 155 -9.27 -12.50 -25.95
C GLY A 155 -8.25 -13.33 -25.17
N TRP A 156 -8.03 -13.03 -23.89
CA TRP A 156 -6.89 -13.55 -23.11
C TRP A 156 -7.27 -14.10 -21.73
N LYS A 157 -8.57 -14.23 -21.45
CA LYS A 157 -9.01 -14.90 -20.23
C LYS A 157 -8.58 -16.36 -20.28
N HIS A 158 -7.92 -16.81 -19.23
CA HIS A 158 -7.50 -18.20 -19.14
C HIS A 158 -8.73 -19.11 -18.89
N PRO A 159 -8.81 -20.32 -19.48
CA PRO A 159 -9.99 -21.18 -19.37
C PRO A 159 -10.35 -21.64 -17.95
N VAL A 160 -9.38 -21.66 -17.04
CA VAL A 160 -9.57 -22.08 -15.63
C VAL A 160 -9.79 -20.88 -14.71
N ALA A 161 -8.75 -20.05 -14.54
CA ALA A 161 -8.76 -18.83 -13.75
C ALA A 161 -7.59 -17.93 -14.21
N GLY A 162 -7.68 -16.63 -13.97
CA GLY A 162 -6.66 -15.65 -14.33
C GLY A 162 -6.68 -15.29 -15.82
N PHE A 163 -5.51 -15.03 -16.38
CA PHE A 163 -5.29 -14.64 -17.76
C PHE A 163 -4.11 -15.42 -18.36
N GLU A 164 -4.12 -15.58 -19.67
CA GLU A 164 -2.98 -16.13 -20.42
C GLU A 164 -1.78 -15.18 -20.37
N GLU A 165 -0.56 -15.71 -20.44
CA GLU A 165 0.68 -14.89 -20.47
C GLU A 165 0.83 -14.10 -21.79
N ALA A 166 0.45 -14.75 -22.89
CA ALA A 166 0.61 -14.30 -24.27
C ALA A 166 -0.38 -15.03 -25.20
N VAL A 167 -0.49 -14.59 -26.45
CA VAL A 167 -1.17 -15.35 -27.53
C VAL A 167 -0.20 -15.59 -28.69
N PRO A 168 0.01 -16.85 -29.13
CA PRO A 168 -0.54 -18.10 -28.56
C PRO A 168 -0.07 -18.32 -27.10
N SER A 169 -0.82 -19.14 -26.34
CA SER A 169 -0.52 -19.41 -24.93
C SER A 169 0.92 -19.91 -24.75
N LEU A 170 1.56 -19.43 -23.69
CA LEU A 170 2.93 -19.76 -23.32
C LEU A 170 2.95 -20.32 -21.90
N VAL A 171 3.73 -21.39 -21.71
CA VAL A 171 4.12 -21.90 -20.39
C VAL A 171 5.60 -21.59 -20.13
N PRO A 172 6.01 -21.36 -18.87
CA PRO A 172 5.19 -21.38 -17.66
C PRO A 172 4.20 -20.20 -17.58
N LEU A 173 3.01 -20.46 -17.02
CA LEU A 173 2.18 -19.39 -16.45
C LEU A 173 2.88 -18.86 -15.20
N ARG A 174 2.73 -17.56 -14.92
CA ARG A 174 3.45 -16.89 -13.84
C ARG A 174 2.52 -16.16 -12.88
N SER A 175 2.84 -16.21 -11.59
CA SER A 175 2.15 -15.40 -10.57
C SER A 175 2.49 -13.91 -10.72
N ASN A 176 3.69 -13.56 -11.19
CA ASN A 176 4.17 -12.18 -11.27
C ASN A 176 3.30 -11.25 -12.16
N PRO A 177 2.96 -11.55 -13.44
CA PRO A 177 2.04 -10.70 -14.20
C PRO A 177 0.65 -10.55 -13.55
N HIS A 178 0.17 -11.61 -12.90
CA HIS A 178 -1.09 -11.57 -12.14
C HIS A 178 -1.01 -10.67 -10.91
N MET A 179 0.14 -10.61 -10.24
CA MET A 179 0.41 -9.70 -9.11
C MET A 179 0.24 -8.23 -9.51
N HIS A 180 0.86 -7.81 -10.62
CA HIS A 180 0.72 -6.42 -11.07
C HIS A 180 -0.65 -6.13 -11.68
N LEU A 181 -1.32 -7.14 -12.25
CA LEU A 181 -2.72 -6.97 -12.68
C LEU A 181 -3.65 -6.79 -11.47
N PHE A 182 -3.39 -7.52 -10.38
CA PHE A 182 -4.07 -7.35 -9.11
C PHE A 182 -3.83 -5.95 -8.52
N GLU A 183 -2.60 -5.45 -8.57
CA GLU A 183 -2.26 -4.06 -8.21
C GLU A 183 -3.03 -3.04 -9.06
N ALA A 184 -3.09 -3.23 -10.38
CA ALA A 184 -3.85 -2.37 -11.29
C ALA A 184 -5.35 -2.36 -10.95
N PHE A 185 -5.94 -3.52 -10.67
CA PHE A 185 -7.35 -3.62 -10.32
C PHE A 185 -7.68 -2.97 -8.98
N LEU A 186 -6.81 -3.11 -7.97
CA LEU A 186 -6.94 -2.37 -6.72
C LEU A 186 -6.89 -0.85 -6.96
N ALA A 187 -5.92 -0.38 -7.76
CA ALA A 187 -5.80 1.05 -8.09
C ALA A 187 -7.06 1.60 -8.78
N TRP A 188 -7.68 0.82 -9.67
CA TRP A 188 -8.96 1.22 -10.29
C TRP A 188 -10.12 1.21 -9.30
N LEU A 189 -10.25 0.21 -8.44
CA LEU A 189 -11.34 0.16 -7.46
C LEU A 189 -11.26 1.26 -6.38
N GLU A 190 -10.07 1.80 -6.16
CA GLU A 190 -9.85 2.97 -5.30
C GLU A 190 -10.01 4.30 -6.06
N ASN A 191 -10.06 4.27 -7.39
CA ASN A 191 -10.17 5.47 -8.21
C ASN A 191 -11.63 5.95 -8.33
N PRO A 192 -11.94 7.22 -8.03
CA PRO A 192 -13.31 7.74 -8.09
C PRO A 192 -13.91 7.78 -9.52
N ARG A 193 -13.08 7.69 -10.56
CA ARG A 193 -13.49 7.69 -11.98
C ARG A 193 -13.61 6.27 -12.56
N VAL A 194 -13.58 5.23 -11.72
CA VAL A 194 -13.76 3.85 -12.17
C VAL A 194 -15.10 3.65 -12.87
N LYS A 195 -15.07 2.98 -14.02
CA LYS A 195 -16.26 2.61 -14.78
C LYS A 195 -16.50 1.11 -14.66
N ASN A 196 -17.75 0.71 -14.43
CA ASN A 196 -18.16 -0.68 -14.18
C ASN A 196 -17.34 -1.37 -13.06
N PRO A 197 -17.32 -0.82 -11.83
CA PRO A 197 -16.51 -1.33 -10.71
C PRO A 197 -16.73 -2.82 -10.41
N GLU A 198 -17.93 -3.34 -10.65
CA GLU A 198 -18.25 -4.76 -10.51
C GLU A 198 -17.38 -5.67 -11.40
N ARG A 199 -16.98 -5.18 -12.58
CA ARG A 199 -16.13 -5.92 -13.52
C ARG A 199 -14.71 -6.06 -12.99
N TRP A 200 -14.13 -4.95 -12.55
CA TRP A 200 -12.82 -4.89 -11.92
C TRP A 200 -12.78 -5.76 -10.66
N LEU A 201 -13.81 -5.64 -9.81
CA LEU A 201 -13.94 -6.43 -8.58
C LEU A 201 -14.05 -7.93 -8.87
N SER A 202 -14.78 -8.34 -9.91
CA SER A 202 -14.86 -9.73 -10.32
C SER A 202 -13.48 -10.29 -10.71
N CYS A 203 -12.72 -9.56 -11.53
CA CYS A 203 -11.39 -10.01 -11.93
C CYS A 203 -10.39 -10.00 -10.78
N LEU A 204 -10.44 -8.97 -9.90
CA LEU A 204 -9.64 -8.90 -8.69
C LEU A 204 -9.89 -10.11 -7.79
N ASN A 205 -11.16 -10.41 -7.49
CA ASN A 205 -11.53 -11.53 -6.62
C ASN A 205 -11.11 -12.88 -7.20
N GLU A 206 -11.17 -13.05 -8.52
CA GLU A 206 -10.72 -14.27 -9.18
C GLU A 206 -9.21 -14.48 -9.05
N ILE A 207 -8.40 -13.44 -9.27
CA ILE A 207 -6.94 -13.50 -9.11
C ILE A 207 -6.58 -13.68 -7.62
N GLY A 208 -7.27 -13.01 -6.71
CA GLY A 208 -7.07 -13.19 -5.26
C GLY A 208 -7.41 -14.62 -4.82
N GLY A 209 -8.49 -15.20 -5.36
CA GLY A 209 -8.84 -16.60 -5.18
C GLY A 209 -7.74 -17.54 -5.68
N LEU A 210 -7.26 -17.33 -6.92
CA LEU A 210 -6.16 -18.09 -7.52
C LEU A 210 -4.88 -18.00 -6.68
N CYS A 211 -4.55 -16.82 -6.16
CA CYS A 211 -3.40 -16.65 -5.27
C CYS A 211 -3.52 -17.52 -4.01
N LEU A 212 -4.65 -17.44 -3.32
CA LEU A 212 -4.88 -18.19 -2.09
C LEU A 212 -5.00 -19.70 -2.30
N SER A 213 -5.55 -20.16 -3.43
CA SER A 213 -5.77 -21.59 -3.68
C SER A 213 -4.61 -22.29 -4.38
N THR A 214 -3.72 -21.52 -5.02
CA THR A 214 -2.75 -22.09 -5.97
C THR A 214 -1.38 -21.45 -5.83
N PHE A 215 -1.29 -20.12 -5.71
CA PHE A 215 0.03 -19.49 -5.68
C PHE A 215 0.75 -19.74 -4.36
N VAL A 216 0.00 -19.67 -3.28
CA VAL A 216 0.47 -19.96 -1.92
C VAL A 216 0.49 -21.47 -1.71
N SER A 217 1.65 -21.97 -1.31
CA SER A 217 1.89 -23.37 -1.07
C SER A 217 1.35 -23.80 0.30
N ASP A 218 0.42 -24.76 0.33
CA ASP A 218 -0.08 -25.37 1.58
C ASP A 218 1.02 -26.06 2.40
N GLU A 219 2.14 -26.43 1.77
CA GLU A 219 3.22 -27.19 2.42
C GLU A 219 4.06 -26.33 3.38
N ASN A 220 4.32 -25.06 3.04
CA ASN A 220 5.26 -24.19 3.77
C ASN A 220 4.78 -22.72 3.90
N GLY A 221 3.67 -22.37 3.24
CA GLY A 221 3.07 -21.04 3.21
C GLY A 221 3.72 -20.04 2.24
N SER A 222 4.71 -20.45 1.44
CA SER A 222 5.38 -19.54 0.50
C SER A 222 4.61 -19.40 -0.80
N LEU A 223 4.66 -18.21 -1.40
CA LEU A 223 4.19 -17.99 -2.76
C LEU A 223 5.21 -18.55 -3.76
N ARG A 224 4.72 -19.25 -4.79
CA ARG A 224 5.50 -19.77 -5.92
C ARG A 224 5.30 -18.93 -7.19
N GLU A 225 6.13 -19.20 -8.19
CA GLU A 225 6.25 -18.34 -9.37
C GLU A 225 5.75 -18.99 -10.67
N TYR A 226 5.91 -20.30 -10.85
CA TYR A 226 5.79 -20.96 -12.17
C TYR A 226 4.84 -22.15 -12.18
N TYR A 227 3.95 -22.17 -13.16
CA TYR A 227 2.87 -23.16 -13.28
C TYR A 227 2.72 -23.67 -14.71
N ASN A 228 2.24 -24.91 -14.83
CA ASN A 228 1.74 -25.45 -16.09
C ASN A 228 0.45 -24.72 -16.48
N HIS A 229 -0.03 -24.96 -17.71
CA HIS A 229 -1.27 -24.34 -18.21
C HIS A 229 -2.51 -24.72 -17.37
N ASP A 230 -2.50 -25.87 -16.69
CA ASP A 230 -3.57 -26.27 -15.76
C ASP A 230 -3.40 -25.72 -14.33
N TRP A 231 -2.49 -24.76 -14.14
CA TRP A 231 -2.09 -24.21 -12.85
C TRP A 231 -1.41 -25.18 -11.88
N SER A 232 -1.06 -26.40 -12.32
CA SER A 232 -0.22 -27.29 -11.51
C SER A 232 1.21 -26.74 -11.41
N VAL A 233 1.83 -26.89 -10.22
CA VAL A 233 3.16 -26.35 -9.96
C VAL A 233 4.22 -27.04 -10.83
N MET A 234 5.06 -26.27 -11.51
CA MET A 234 6.20 -26.80 -12.28
C MET A 234 7.41 -27.06 -11.37
N ARG A 235 7.44 -28.21 -10.68
CA ARG A 235 8.49 -28.55 -9.71
C ARG A 235 9.89 -28.68 -10.32
N ASP A 236 9.99 -29.04 -11.61
CA ASP A 236 11.27 -29.29 -12.30
C ASP A 236 11.76 -28.09 -13.13
N TYR A 237 11.05 -26.95 -13.11
CA TYR A 237 11.38 -25.79 -13.95
C TYR A 237 12.45 -24.91 -13.31
N ALA A 238 13.74 -25.19 -13.59
CA ALA A 238 14.90 -24.50 -12.98
C ALA A 238 14.90 -24.60 -11.44
N PRO A 239 15.98 -24.25 -10.70
CA PRO A 239 15.86 -24.07 -9.25
C PRO A 239 14.87 -22.93 -9.01
N THR A 240 13.60 -23.24 -8.82
CA THR A 240 12.50 -22.28 -8.66
C THR A 240 12.64 -21.60 -7.31
N PRO A 241 13.14 -20.35 -7.24
CA PRO A 241 13.30 -19.71 -5.96
C PRO A 241 11.95 -19.24 -5.45
N VAL A 242 11.73 -19.37 -4.15
CA VAL A 242 10.78 -18.52 -3.43
C VAL A 242 11.43 -17.14 -3.36
N GLU A 243 10.87 -16.14 -4.04
CA GLU A 243 11.45 -14.79 -4.10
C GLU A 243 10.95 -13.93 -2.92
N PRO A 244 11.81 -13.52 -1.96
CA PRO A 244 11.40 -12.70 -0.82
C PRO A 244 10.67 -11.42 -1.20
N GLY A 245 11.12 -10.76 -2.28
CA GLY A 245 10.49 -9.55 -2.81
C GLY A 245 9.02 -9.75 -3.19
N HIS A 246 8.69 -10.83 -3.91
CA HIS A 246 7.29 -11.11 -4.26
C HIS A 246 6.47 -11.56 -3.05
N GLN A 247 7.08 -12.17 -2.02
CA GLN A 247 6.35 -12.43 -0.78
C GLN A 247 5.88 -11.11 -0.15
N PHE A 248 6.78 -10.12 -0.05
CA PHE A 248 6.43 -8.80 0.49
C PHE A 248 5.37 -8.07 -0.35
N GLU A 249 5.52 -8.09 -1.69
CA GLU A 249 4.59 -7.41 -2.59
C GLU A 249 3.18 -8.03 -2.54
N TRP A 250 3.07 -9.36 -2.62
CA TRP A 250 1.80 -10.05 -2.44
C TRP A 250 1.21 -9.85 -1.05
N ALA A 251 2.02 -9.80 0.01
CA ALA A 251 1.52 -9.52 1.35
C ALA A 251 0.84 -8.16 1.45
N TRP A 252 1.45 -7.14 0.86
CA TRP A 252 0.89 -5.78 0.81
C TRP A 252 -0.41 -5.76 0.00
N LEU A 253 -0.44 -6.39 -1.17
CA LEU A 253 -1.63 -6.46 -2.03
C LEU A 253 -2.78 -7.25 -1.39
N LEU A 254 -2.50 -8.44 -0.83
CA LEU A 254 -3.51 -9.28 -0.16
C LEU A 254 -4.07 -8.60 1.08
N THR A 255 -3.29 -7.77 1.77
CA THR A 255 -3.81 -7.00 2.90
C THR A 255 -4.80 -5.93 2.45
N ARG A 256 -4.47 -5.18 1.39
CA ARG A 256 -5.38 -4.18 0.81
C ARG A 256 -6.69 -4.81 0.34
N TRP A 257 -6.60 -5.89 -0.43
CA TRP A 257 -7.78 -6.62 -0.89
C TRP A 257 -8.56 -7.25 0.28
N GLY A 258 -7.87 -7.91 1.22
CA GLY A 258 -8.48 -8.54 2.39
C GLY A 258 -9.30 -7.57 3.23
N LYS A 259 -8.79 -6.35 3.45
CA LYS A 259 -9.53 -5.25 4.09
C LYS A 259 -10.71 -4.78 3.25
N MET A 260 -10.51 -4.62 1.93
CA MET A 260 -11.54 -4.12 1.00
C MET A 260 -12.76 -5.04 0.91
N VAL A 261 -12.55 -6.35 0.83
CA VAL A 261 -13.63 -7.34 0.62
C VAL A 261 -13.96 -8.18 1.85
N GLY A 262 -13.30 -7.95 2.99
CA GLY A 262 -13.55 -8.67 4.24
C GLY A 262 -13.04 -10.12 4.24
N ARG A 263 -11.87 -10.38 3.65
CA ARG A 263 -11.27 -11.72 3.52
C ARG A 263 -10.17 -11.94 4.57
N LYS A 264 -10.50 -12.65 5.65
CA LYS A 264 -9.58 -12.96 6.75
C LYS A 264 -8.44 -13.88 6.36
N ASP A 265 -8.74 -14.88 5.55
CA ASP A 265 -7.76 -15.81 4.98
C ASP A 265 -6.66 -15.08 4.18
N ALA A 266 -7.02 -14.01 3.45
CA ALA A 266 -6.04 -13.17 2.78
C ALA A 266 -5.09 -12.45 3.76
N LEU A 267 -5.60 -11.98 4.91
CA LEU A 267 -4.77 -11.33 5.93
C LEU A 267 -3.86 -12.34 6.65
N ILE A 268 -4.31 -13.57 6.87
CA ILE A 268 -3.50 -14.67 7.42
C ILE A 268 -2.33 -14.96 6.49
N VAL A 269 -2.62 -15.14 5.20
CA VAL A 269 -1.58 -15.38 4.18
C VAL A 269 -0.63 -14.19 4.10
N ALA A 270 -1.13 -12.95 4.09
CA ALA A 270 -0.28 -11.77 4.03
C ALA A 270 0.73 -11.72 5.18
N ARG A 271 0.32 -12.00 6.42
CA ARG A 271 1.24 -12.09 7.56
C ARG A 271 2.31 -13.15 7.35
N ARG A 272 1.89 -14.34 6.89
CA ARG A 272 2.82 -15.44 6.61
C ARG A 272 3.84 -15.09 5.53
N LEU A 273 3.42 -14.39 4.47
CA LEU A 273 4.31 -13.96 3.40
C LEU A 273 5.34 -12.92 3.89
N VAL A 274 4.96 -11.98 4.77
CA VAL A 274 5.94 -11.07 5.39
C VAL A 274 6.96 -11.81 6.24
N GLU A 275 6.52 -12.80 7.03
CA GLU A 275 7.45 -13.64 7.81
C GLU A 275 8.47 -14.37 6.92
N ILE A 276 8.01 -14.95 5.82
CA ILE A 276 8.88 -15.68 4.87
C ILE A 276 9.83 -14.71 4.16
N GLY A 277 9.31 -13.57 3.68
CA GLY A 277 10.14 -12.53 3.06
C GLY A 277 11.22 -12.02 4.01
N GLU A 278 10.86 -11.78 5.28
CA GLU A 278 11.80 -11.32 6.30
C GLU A 278 12.83 -12.40 6.65
N GLY A 279 12.45 -13.67 6.63
CA GLY A 279 13.37 -14.79 6.79
C GLY A 279 14.43 -14.90 5.68
N GLY A 280 14.19 -14.27 4.52
CA GLY A 280 15.14 -14.16 3.41
C GLY A 280 16.01 -12.90 3.42
N VAL A 281 16.00 -12.14 4.51
CA VAL A 281 16.84 -10.94 4.67
C VAL A 281 18.21 -11.32 5.24
N ASP A 282 19.27 -10.87 4.59
CA ASP A 282 20.62 -10.94 5.14
C ASP A 282 20.76 -9.94 6.29
N GLU A 283 20.96 -10.43 7.51
CA GLU A 283 21.02 -9.60 8.72
C GLU A 283 22.21 -8.62 8.74
N ALA A 284 23.33 -8.97 8.10
CA ALA A 284 24.53 -8.13 8.13
C ALA A 284 24.42 -6.95 7.16
N LEU A 285 23.78 -7.17 6.02
CA LEU A 285 23.58 -6.15 4.99
C LEU A 285 22.25 -5.42 5.10
N SER A 286 21.29 -5.98 5.84
CA SER A 286 19.88 -5.55 5.88
C SER A 286 19.20 -5.60 4.51
N LEU A 287 19.58 -6.58 3.68
CA LEU A 287 19.10 -6.73 2.29
C LEU A 287 18.35 -8.05 2.09
N ALA A 288 17.14 -7.97 1.54
CA ALA A 288 16.40 -9.13 1.07
C ALA A 288 17.12 -9.77 -0.11
N GLN A 289 17.46 -11.05 0.03
CA GLN A 289 18.09 -11.86 -1.00
C GLN A 289 17.13 -12.12 -2.16
N ASN A 290 17.67 -12.46 -3.34
CA ASN A 290 16.87 -12.68 -4.53
C ASN A 290 16.00 -13.95 -4.45
N GLY A 291 16.49 -15.01 -3.78
CA GLY A 291 15.79 -16.29 -3.83
C GLY A 291 16.12 -17.23 -2.69
N LEU A 292 15.09 -17.91 -2.18
CA LEU A 292 15.16 -19.01 -1.23
C LEU A 292 14.83 -20.33 -1.93
N ASP A 293 15.36 -21.45 -1.44
CA ASP A 293 14.87 -22.77 -1.82
C ASP A 293 13.49 -23.05 -1.21
N PHE A 294 12.87 -24.17 -1.58
CA PHE A 294 11.55 -24.53 -1.07
C PHE A 294 11.52 -24.86 0.43
N SER A 295 12.69 -25.16 1.02
CA SER A 295 12.88 -25.31 2.47
C SER A 295 13.13 -23.96 3.16
N LEU A 296 13.01 -22.85 2.43
CA LEU A 296 13.21 -21.46 2.87
C LEU A 296 14.66 -21.14 3.27
N ASN A 297 15.64 -21.86 2.72
CA ASN A 297 17.05 -21.51 2.89
C ASN A 297 17.53 -20.61 1.74
N PRO A 298 18.49 -19.70 1.97
CA PRO A 298 19.09 -18.88 0.91
C PRO A 298 19.63 -19.71 -0.27
N ALA A 299 19.16 -19.40 -1.49
CA ALA A 299 19.54 -20.08 -2.74
C ALA A 299 20.20 -19.12 -3.75
N ASP A 300 19.59 -17.96 -4.02
CA ASP A 300 20.22 -16.84 -4.73
C ASP A 300 20.48 -15.72 -3.73
N ARG A 301 21.74 -15.59 -3.33
CA ARG A 301 22.21 -14.66 -2.29
C ARG A 301 22.55 -13.27 -2.84
N ALA A 302 22.42 -13.03 -4.14
CA ALA A 302 22.54 -11.69 -4.69
C ALA A 302 21.33 -10.83 -4.29
N PHE A 303 21.41 -9.53 -4.59
CA PHE A 303 20.40 -8.57 -4.15
C PHE A 303 19.96 -7.67 -5.31
N ARG A 304 18.64 -7.53 -5.47
CA ARG A 304 18.01 -6.51 -6.33
C ARG A 304 17.55 -5.32 -5.49
N LEU A 305 17.36 -4.17 -6.15
CA LEU A 305 16.82 -2.96 -5.52
C LEU A 305 15.35 -3.13 -5.09
N TRP A 306 14.51 -3.63 -6.00
CA TRP A 306 13.06 -3.64 -5.80
C TRP A 306 12.56 -4.47 -4.60
N PRO A 307 13.13 -5.62 -4.19
CA PRO A 307 12.67 -6.32 -3.00
C PRO A 307 12.76 -5.47 -1.73
N GLN A 308 13.70 -4.52 -1.68
CA GLN A 308 13.88 -3.65 -0.52
C GLN A 308 12.74 -2.63 -0.41
N THR A 309 12.23 -2.15 -1.55
CA THR A 309 11.08 -1.23 -1.59
C THR A 309 9.80 -1.96 -1.19
N GLU A 310 9.62 -3.21 -1.64
CA GLU A 310 8.47 -4.02 -1.25
C GLU A 310 8.51 -4.40 0.23
N ARG A 311 9.70 -4.67 0.79
CA ARG A 311 9.90 -4.87 2.23
C ARG A 311 9.44 -3.65 3.05
N ILE A 312 9.75 -2.43 2.62
CA ILE A 312 9.26 -1.19 3.26
C ILE A 312 7.73 -1.17 3.27
N LYS A 313 7.08 -1.41 2.13
CA LYS A 313 5.61 -1.40 1.98
C LYS A 313 4.95 -2.46 2.87
N ALA A 314 5.49 -3.68 2.89
CA ALA A 314 4.98 -4.77 3.71
C ALA A 314 5.05 -4.46 5.21
N TRP A 315 6.16 -3.90 5.70
CA TRP A 315 6.30 -3.55 7.11
C TRP A 315 5.51 -2.31 7.53
N LEU A 316 5.32 -1.34 6.63
CA LEU A 316 4.37 -0.23 6.85
C LEU A 316 2.93 -0.74 7.03
N MET A 317 2.54 -1.72 6.22
CA MET A 317 1.24 -2.40 6.36
C MET A 317 1.13 -3.15 7.71
N MET A 318 2.21 -3.81 8.16
CA MET A 318 2.24 -4.43 9.50
C MET A 318 2.08 -3.38 10.62
N ALA A 319 2.68 -2.19 10.46
CA ALA A 319 2.52 -1.10 11.43
C ALA A 319 1.06 -0.56 11.48
N GLU A 320 0.40 -0.45 10.32
CA GLU A 320 -0.99 0.02 10.21
C GLU A 320 -1.99 -0.99 10.81
N THR A 321 -1.69 -2.29 10.70
CA THR A 321 -2.54 -3.39 11.18
C THR A 321 -2.15 -3.90 12.58
N ALA A 322 -1.07 -3.38 13.16
CA ALA A 322 -0.65 -3.74 14.51
C ALA A 322 -1.71 -3.34 15.56
N VAL A 323 -2.00 -4.29 16.45
CA VAL A 323 -3.00 -4.14 17.52
C VAL A 323 -2.37 -3.87 18.90
N THR A 324 -1.05 -3.88 18.98
CA THR A 324 -0.27 -3.54 20.18
C THR A 324 0.72 -2.41 19.87
N PRO A 325 1.15 -1.63 20.89
CA PRO A 325 2.24 -0.69 20.72
C PRO A 325 3.54 -1.36 20.29
N GLU A 326 3.84 -2.52 20.87
CA GLU A 326 5.09 -3.24 20.67
C GLU A 326 5.21 -3.75 19.24
N ASP A 327 4.14 -4.36 18.70
CA ASP A 327 4.12 -4.84 17.32
C ASP A 327 4.26 -3.68 16.33
N ARG A 328 3.63 -2.53 16.63
CA ARG A 328 3.71 -1.34 15.78
C ARG A 328 5.11 -0.75 15.77
N GLU A 329 5.74 -0.59 16.94
CA GLU A 329 7.11 -0.09 17.03
C GLU A 329 8.12 -1.04 16.38
N ASN A 330 7.95 -2.35 16.53
CA ASN A 330 8.77 -3.33 15.84
C ASN A 330 8.61 -3.22 14.32
N ALA A 331 7.38 -3.07 13.82
CA ALA A 331 7.13 -2.87 12.41
C ALA A 331 7.82 -1.59 11.88
N TYR A 332 7.77 -0.47 12.61
CA TYR A 332 8.53 0.72 12.21
C TYR A 332 10.04 0.53 12.26
N ALA A 333 10.57 -0.22 13.22
CA ALA A 333 11.99 -0.56 13.24
C ALA A 333 12.40 -1.35 11.98
N LYS A 334 11.54 -2.27 11.52
CA LYS A 334 11.74 -3.00 10.25
C LYS A 334 11.63 -2.12 9.02
N VAL A 335 10.72 -1.14 9.01
CA VAL A 335 10.66 -0.10 7.96
C VAL A 335 11.98 0.68 7.89
N ALA A 336 12.51 1.10 9.05
CA ALA A 336 13.78 1.82 9.11
C ALA A 336 14.96 0.97 8.60
N ASP A 337 15.02 -0.30 8.98
CA ASP A 337 16.05 -1.24 8.51
C ASP A 337 15.98 -1.45 6.99
N ALA A 338 14.78 -1.64 6.44
CA ALA A 338 14.58 -1.80 5.00
C ALA A 338 14.92 -0.52 4.21
N ALA A 339 14.57 0.66 4.74
CA ALA A 339 14.92 1.95 4.16
C ALA A 339 16.44 2.19 4.16
N SER A 340 17.12 1.83 5.24
CA SER A 340 18.60 1.85 5.32
C SER A 340 19.22 0.92 4.26
N GLY A 341 18.67 -0.29 4.08
CA GLY A 341 19.03 -1.21 3.01
C GLY A 341 18.87 -0.60 1.61
N LEU A 342 17.71 0.05 1.34
CA LEU A 342 17.46 0.74 0.07
C LEU A 342 18.50 1.83 -0.21
N LYS A 343 18.87 2.65 0.80
CA LYS A 343 19.87 3.73 0.63
C LYS A 343 21.23 3.23 0.14
N ARG A 344 21.59 1.96 0.37
CA ARG A 344 22.81 1.36 -0.19
C ARG A 344 22.81 1.37 -1.72
N PHE A 345 21.68 1.12 -2.36
CA PHE A 345 21.55 1.17 -3.82
C PHE A 345 21.62 2.59 -4.40
N LEU A 346 21.38 3.60 -3.55
CA LEU A 346 21.39 5.02 -3.92
C LEU A 346 22.73 5.72 -3.59
N SER A 347 23.64 4.98 -2.93
CA SER A 347 24.94 5.49 -2.47
C SER A 347 26.04 5.23 -3.51
N ASP A 348 27.12 6.03 -3.45
CA ASP A 348 28.30 5.90 -4.32
C ASP A 348 28.00 5.96 -5.84
N VAL A 349 26.94 6.67 -6.21
CA VAL A 349 26.52 6.95 -7.59
C VAL A 349 26.26 8.44 -7.79
N SER A 350 26.20 8.88 -9.05
CA SER A 350 25.83 10.27 -9.38
C SER A 350 24.45 10.60 -8.80
N PRO A 351 24.23 11.82 -8.28
CA PRO A 351 22.94 12.20 -7.69
C PRO A 351 21.76 11.94 -8.63
N GLY A 352 20.75 11.24 -8.12
CA GLY A 352 19.53 10.87 -8.87
C GLY A 352 19.60 9.54 -9.62
N LEU A 353 20.77 8.87 -9.63
CA LEU A 353 20.95 7.51 -10.14
C LEU A 353 20.95 6.48 -8.99
N TRP A 354 20.98 5.20 -9.37
CA TRP A 354 21.08 4.05 -8.46
C TRP A 354 21.77 2.86 -9.13
N VAL A 355 22.34 1.98 -8.32
CA VAL A 355 22.69 0.62 -8.71
C VAL A 355 21.43 -0.24 -8.64
N ASP A 356 21.19 -1.14 -9.60
CA ASP A 356 20.01 -2.03 -9.55
C ASP A 356 20.31 -3.39 -8.91
N ARG A 357 21.60 -3.78 -8.85
CA ARG A 357 22.05 -5.08 -8.36
C ARG A 357 23.32 -5.03 -7.52
N PHE A 358 23.33 -5.79 -6.43
CA PHE A 358 24.55 -6.21 -5.74
C PHE A 358 24.76 -7.71 -5.94
N ASP A 359 26.02 -8.14 -6.03
CA ASP A 359 26.38 -9.56 -5.97
C ASP A 359 26.20 -10.14 -4.55
N GLU A 360 26.43 -11.44 -4.38
CA GLU A 360 26.30 -12.13 -3.09
C GLU A 360 27.23 -11.61 -1.98
N THR A 361 28.26 -10.83 -2.33
CA THR A 361 29.20 -10.22 -1.38
C THR A 361 28.81 -8.78 -1.01
N GLY A 362 27.72 -8.26 -1.57
CA GLY A 362 27.29 -6.88 -1.39
C GLY A 362 28.06 -5.87 -2.27
N ARG A 363 28.73 -6.32 -3.34
CA ARG A 363 29.43 -5.41 -4.27
C ARG A 363 28.52 -4.99 -5.43
N PRO A 364 28.52 -3.69 -5.80
CA PRO A 364 27.61 -3.19 -6.83
C PRO A 364 27.99 -3.78 -8.19
N VAL A 365 27.00 -4.29 -8.92
CA VAL A 365 27.16 -4.72 -10.31
C VAL A 365 27.08 -3.50 -11.21
N GLU A 366 28.05 -3.34 -12.12
CA GLU A 366 28.11 -2.17 -12.99
C GLU A 366 27.10 -2.21 -14.13
N GLU A 367 26.14 -1.29 -14.09
CA GLU A 367 25.15 -1.11 -15.16
C GLU A 367 24.48 0.28 -15.11
N PRO A 368 23.76 0.67 -16.18
CA PRO A 368 22.92 1.86 -16.20
C PRO A 368 21.73 1.74 -15.23
N SER A 369 21.29 2.85 -14.65
CA SER A 369 20.08 2.91 -13.81
C SER A 369 18.84 2.76 -14.68
N PRO A 370 17.99 1.74 -14.45
CA PRO A 370 16.81 1.51 -15.28
C PRO A 370 15.59 2.30 -14.80
N ALA A 371 14.92 3.02 -15.69
CA ALA A 371 13.71 3.80 -15.39
C ALA A 371 12.60 2.97 -14.73
N SER A 372 12.56 1.66 -15.03
CA SER A 372 11.60 0.73 -14.45
C SER A 372 11.70 0.60 -12.93
N SER A 373 12.85 0.89 -12.33
CA SER A 373 13.07 0.79 -10.87
C SER A 373 12.62 2.05 -10.13
N LEU A 374 12.51 3.21 -10.80
CA LEU A 374 12.01 4.44 -10.17
C LEU A 374 10.60 4.27 -9.61
N TYR A 375 9.76 3.51 -10.31
CA TYR A 375 8.41 3.12 -9.87
C TYR A 375 8.40 2.56 -8.44
N HIS A 376 9.23 1.54 -8.20
CA HIS A 376 9.32 0.85 -6.92
C HIS A 376 9.82 1.78 -5.81
N ILE A 377 10.84 2.60 -6.10
CA ILE A 377 11.36 3.60 -5.15
C ILE A 377 10.29 4.62 -4.77
N VAL A 378 9.61 5.18 -5.78
CA VAL A 378 8.55 6.17 -5.55
C VAL A 378 7.38 5.55 -4.79
N CYS A 379 6.99 4.32 -5.11
CA CYS A 379 5.90 3.63 -4.41
C CYS A 379 6.22 3.42 -2.92
N ALA A 380 7.42 2.96 -2.59
CA ALA A 380 7.82 2.83 -1.19
C ALA A 380 7.87 4.19 -0.46
N ILE A 381 8.42 5.23 -1.09
CA ILE A 381 8.47 6.58 -0.48
C ILE A 381 7.07 7.18 -0.33
N GLU A 382 6.15 6.93 -1.25
CA GLU A 382 4.74 7.35 -1.15
C GLU A 382 4.04 6.66 0.03
N GLU A 383 4.23 5.35 0.21
CA GLU A 383 3.68 4.64 1.36
C GLU A 383 4.30 5.15 2.68
N MET A 384 5.60 5.44 2.69
CA MET A 384 6.26 6.09 3.84
C MET A 384 5.66 7.47 4.10
N HIS A 385 5.45 8.28 3.06
CA HIS A 385 4.87 9.62 3.17
C HIS A 385 3.49 9.59 3.86
N LYS A 386 2.62 8.65 3.47
CA LYS A 386 1.28 8.49 4.06
C LYS A 386 1.31 8.26 5.58
N LEU A 387 2.33 7.58 6.10
CA LEU A 387 2.37 7.15 7.51
C LEU A 387 3.43 7.85 8.37
N LEU A 388 4.45 8.44 7.76
CA LEU A 388 5.63 8.96 8.45
C LEU A 388 5.82 10.47 8.24
N GLU A 389 5.03 11.14 7.40
CA GLU A 389 5.18 12.58 7.22
C GLU A 389 4.95 13.37 8.53
N PRO A 390 5.95 14.16 8.98
CA PRO A 390 5.80 14.99 10.16
C PRO A 390 4.65 16.00 10.01
N GLN A 391 3.82 16.11 11.04
CA GLN A 391 2.76 17.12 11.08
C GLN A 391 3.34 18.49 11.47
N ALA A 392 3.55 19.37 10.50
CA ALA A 392 4.22 20.66 10.69
C ALA A 392 3.43 21.64 11.58
N GLN A 393 2.10 21.56 11.57
CA GLN A 393 1.22 22.42 12.36
C GLN A 393 0.56 21.63 13.47
N SER A 394 0.38 22.27 14.62
CA SER A 394 -0.41 21.68 15.70
C SER A 394 -1.90 21.93 15.47
N LEU A 395 -2.64 20.85 15.26
CA LEU A 395 -4.07 20.89 14.92
C LEU A 395 -4.89 20.34 16.09
N PRO A 396 -6.12 20.86 16.31
CA PRO A 396 -7.03 20.29 17.27
C PRO A 396 -7.56 18.94 16.78
N ALA A 397 -8.04 18.11 17.69
CA ALA A 397 -8.56 16.79 17.35
C ALA A 397 -9.86 16.45 18.08
N LEU A 398 -10.70 15.69 17.37
CA LEU A 398 -11.81 14.93 17.92
C LEU A 398 -11.34 13.50 18.17
N PHE A 399 -11.32 13.07 19.42
CA PHE A 399 -11.14 11.67 19.80
C PHE A 399 -12.50 11.04 20.06
N LEU A 400 -12.72 9.84 19.54
CA LEU A 400 -13.96 9.10 19.71
C LEU A 400 -13.64 7.73 20.32
N ASP A 401 -14.47 7.27 21.27
CA ASP A 401 -14.60 5.82 21.43
C ASP A 401 -15.33 5.23 20.21
N ARG A 402 -15.23 3.93 20.02
CA ARG A 402 -15.87 3.23 18.91
C ARG A 402 -17.26 2.73 19.31
N ASP A 403 -17.34 1.98 20.40
CA ASP A 403 -18.52 1.20 20.80
C ASP A 403 -19.45 2.09 21.63
N GLY A 404 -20.69 2.24 21.19
CA GLY A 404 -21.66 3.16 21.81
C GLY A 404 -21.52 4.63 21.37
N VAL A 405 -20.53 4.95 20.53
CA VAL A 405 -20.28 6.32 20.03
C VAL A 405 -20.28 6.37 18.50
N ILE A 406 -19.46 5.56 17.83
CA ILE A 406 -19.45 5.46 16.36
C ILE A 406 -20.39 4.36 15.90
N ILE A 407 -20.38 3.21 16.58
CA ILE A 407 -21.25 2.06 16.29
C ILE A 407 -22.06 1.67 17.53
N GLU A 408 -23.17 0.95 17.33
CA GLU A 408 -23.95 0.40 18.45
C GLU A 408 -23.13 -0.59 19.30
N ASP A 409 -23.15 -0.44 20.63
CA ASP A 409 -22.49 -1.37 21.57
C ASP A 409 -23.37 -2.63 21.79
N THR A 410 -23.00 -3.74 21.14
CA THR A 410 -23.61 -5.06 21.33
C THR A 410 -22.85 -5.93 22.34
N GLY A 411 -21.95 -5.31 23.12
CA GLY A 411 -21.06 -5.93 24.10
C GLY A 411 -19.69 -6.29 23.53
N TYR A 412 -19.65 -6.99 22.40
CA TYR A 412 -18.41 -7.36 21.71
C TYR A 412 -18.61 -7.40 20.18
N PRO A 413 -18.93 -6.26 19.53
CA PRO A 413 -19.12 -6.22 18.08
C PRO A 413 -17.85 -6.68 17.36
N SER A 414 -17.97 -7.73 16.55
CA SER A 414 -16.86 -8.38 15.86
C SER A 414 -17.18 -8.84 14.44
N LYS A 415 -18.44 -8.76 14.03
CA LYS A 415 -18.93 -9.16 12.71
C LYS A 415 -19.44 -7.95 11.94
N VAL A 416 -19.13 -7.89 10.66
CA VAL A 416 -19.50 -6.77 9.79
C VAL A 416 -21.00 -6.60 9.65
N GLU A 417 -21.75 -7.72 9.61
CA GLU A 417 -23.21 -7.74 9.51
C GLU A 417 -23.94 -7.09 10.70
N ASP A 418 -23.30 -7.08 11.87
CA ASP A 418 -23.83 -6.54 13.13
C ASP A 418 -23.48 -5.05 13.31
N VAL A 419 -22.65 -4.47 12.43
CA VAL A 419 -22.25 -3.06 12.52
C VAL A 419 -23.40 -2.16 12.10
N ARG A 420 -23.79 -1.25 13.00
CA ARG A 420 -24.70 -0.15 12.74
C ARG A 420 -24.07 1.13 13.25
N LEU A 421 -23.96 2.14 12.38
CA LEU A 421 -23.48 3.46 12.79
C LEU A 421 -24.48 4.09 13.76
N ILE A 422 -23.97 4.73 14.82
CA ILE A 422 -24.78 5.58 15.68
C ILE A 422 -25.30 6.74 14.83
N PRO A 423 -26.60 7.07 14.90
CA PRO A 423 -27.16 8.22 14.19
C PRO A 423 -26.38 9.51 14.47
N GLY A 424 -26.05 10.30 13.44
CA GLY A 424 -25.29 11.54 13.61
C GLY A 424 -23.77 11.35 13.69
N ALA A 425 -23.25 10.11 13.69
CA ALA A 425 -21.81 9.89 13.87
C ALA A 425 -20.98 10.37 12.66
N ALA A 426 -21.40 10.03 11.44
CA ALA A 426 -20.72 10.52 10.24
C ALA A 426 -20.81 12.05 10.13
N GLU A 427 -21.97 12.63 10.44
CA GLU A 427 -22.20 14.08 10.39
C GLU A 427 -21.31 14.83 11.38
N VAL A 428 -21.13 14.33 12.60
CA VAL A 428 -20.20 14.90 13.59
C VAL A 428 -18.77 14.82 13.10
N ILE A 429 -18.35 13.66 12.61
CA ILE A 429 -17.00 13.47 12.07
C ILE A 429 -16.74 14.49 10.96
N SER A 430 -17.63 14.57 9.96
CA SER A 430 -17.51 15.51 8.84
C SER A 430 -17.51 16.97 9.32
N SER A 431 -18.39 17.34 10.25
CA SER A 431 -18.47 18.72 10.79
C SER A 431 -17.18 19.15 11.48
N PHE A 432 -16.54 18.25 12.23
CA PHE A 432 -15.25 18.52 12.86
C PHE A 432 -14.13 18.70 11.83
N ARG A 433 -14.11 17.85 10.79
CA ARG A 433 -13.13 17.95 9.71
C ARG A 433 -13.23 19.27 8.95
N ASP A 434 -14.45 19.70 8.63
CA ASP A 434 -14.71 20.99 7.95
C ASP A 434 -14.19 22.19 8.76
N ARG A 435 -14.02 22.02 10.07
CA ARG A 435 -13.47 23.02 11.00
C ARG A 435 -11.97 22.87 11.24
N GLY A 436 -11.30 22.01 10.50
CA GLY A 436 -9.86 21.79 10.56
C GLY A 436 -9.40 20.89 11.70
N TYR A 437 -10.30 20.09 12.29
CA TYR A 437 -9.92 19.08 13.27
C TYR A 437 -9.46 17.79 12.58
N ARG A 438 -8.52 17.11 13.23
CA ARG A 438 -8.24 15.70 12.96
C ARG A 438 -9.22 14.82 13.74
N VAL A 439 -9.54 13.64 13.22
CA VAL A 439 -10.49 12.72 13.85
C VAL A 439 -9.79 11.39 14.12
N PHE A 440 -9.87 10.93 15.36
CA PHE A 440 -9.19 9.72 15.82
C PHE A 440 -10.10 8.82 16.62
N VAL A 441 -9.83 7.52 16.58
CA VAL A 441 -10.50 6.53 17.43
C VAL A 441 -9.54 5.98 18.48
N VAL A 442 -10.00 5.92 19.74
CA VAL A 442 -9.26 5.33 20.86
C VAL A 442 -10.17 4.39 21.65
N THR A 443 -9.97 3.08 21.53
CA THR A 443 -10.97 2.12 22.04
C THR A 443 -10.41 0.91 22.81
N ASN A 444 -11.11 0.52 23.88
CA ASN A 444 -10.78 -0.66 24.70
C ASN A 444 -11.38 -1.92 24.09
N GLN A 445 -10.54 -2.83 23.57
CA GLN A 445 -10.99 -3.98 22.76
C GLN A 445 -10.65 -5.31 23.43
N SER A 446 -11.13 -5.48 24.67
CA SER A 446 -10.84 -6.66 25.48
C SER A 446 -11.41 -7.98 24.93
N GLY A 447 -12.32 -7.92 23.94
CA GLY A 447 -12.80 -9.11 23.24
C GLY A 447 -11.68 -9.92 22.58
N ILE A 448 -10.65 -9.22 22.09
CA ILE A 448 -9.42 -9.83 21.56
C ILE A 448 -8.67 -10.57 22.68
N GLY A 449 -8.42 -9.89 23.82
CA GLY A 449 -7.76 -10.49 24.99
C GLY A 449 -8.54 -11.66 25.60
N ARG A 450 -9.87 -11.65 25.50
CA ARG A 450 -10.77 -12.69 25.99
C ARG A 450 -10.97 -13.83 25.00
N GLY A 451 -10.45 -13.72 23.77
CA GLY A 451 -10.54 -14.74 22.74
C GLY A 451 -11.94 -14.88 22.12
N TYR A 452 -12.76 -13.83 22.15
CA TYR A 452 -14.08 -13.84 21.50
C TYR A 452 -13.98 -13.67 19.98
N TYR A 453 -12.94 -12.99 19.53
CA TYR A 453 -12.53 -12.80 18.15
C TYR A 453 -11.03 -12.46 18.16
N ASP A 454 -10.35 -12.58 17.02
CA ASP A 454 -8.92 -12.26 16.94
C ASP A 454 -8.66 -10.86 16.36
N ASP A 455 -7.38 -10.53 16.23
CA ASP A 455 -6.94 -9.24 15.73
C ASP A 455 -7.23 -9.03 14.23
N LEU A 456 -7.29 -10.10 13.44
CA LEU A 456 -7.67 -10.03 12.02
C LEU A 456 -9.16 -9.79 11.84
N ASP A 457 -10.01 -10.40 12.67
CA ASP A 457 -11.44 -10.08 12.72
C ASP A 457 -11.65 -8.58 12.98
N TYR A 458 -10.89 -8.02 13.92
CA TYR A 458 -10.92 -6.59 14.22
C TYR A 458 -10.50 -5.73 13.02
N ILE A 459 -9.42 -6.08 12.32
CA ILE A 459 -8.94 -5.32 11.15
C ILE A 459 -10.01 -5.27 10.05
N ILE A 460 -10.72 -6.38 9.83
CA ILE A 460 -11.83 -6.45 8.88
C ILE A 460 -12.98 -5.55 9.33
N LEU A 461 -13.38 -5.65 10.61
CA LEU A 461 -14.43 -4.82 11.17
C LEU A 461 -14.10 -3.33 11.05
N ARG A 462 -12.86 -2.94 11.39
CA ARG A 462 -12.34 -1.57 11.26
C ARG A 462 -12.42 -1.09 9.80
N ALA A 463 -11.99 -1.91 8.85
CA ALA A 463 -12.07 -1.56 7.43
C ALA A 463 -13.52 -1.37 6.97
N HIS A 464 -14.44 -2.21 7.45
CA HIS A 464 -15.87 -2.09 7.18
C HIS A 464 -16.49 -0.82 7.78
N ILE A 465 -16.19 -0.48 9.04
CA ILE A 465 -16.65 0.78 9.67
C ILE A 465 -16.14 1.98 8.87
N GLY A 466 -14.86 1.98 8.49
CA GLY A 466 -14.28 3.04 7.66
C GLY A 466 -14.95 3.15 6.28
N LYS A 467 -15.41 2.04 5.70
CA LYS A 467 -16.20 2.05 4.46
C LYS A 467 -17.56 2.73 4.67
N LEU A 468 -18.32 2.33 5.70
CA LEU A 468 -19.63 2.93 6.01
C LEU A 468 -19.51 4.43 6.25
N LEU A 469 -18.50 4.87 7.01
CA LEU A 469 -18.26 6.30 7.24
C LEU A 469 -17.99 7.05 5.92
N ARG A 470 -17.16 6.48 5.03
CA ARG A 470 -16.86 7.12 3.73
C ARG A 470 -18.07 7.21 2.82
N GLU A 471 -18.98 6.24 2.86
CA GLU A 471 -20.26 6.28 2.12
C GLU A 471 -21.14 7.45 2.59
N GLU A 472 -20.97 7.90 3.84
CA GLU A 472 -21.62 9.08 4.43
C GLU A 472 -20.72 10.34 4.43
N GLY A 473 -19.62 10.34 3.65
CA GLY A 473 -18.72 11.49 3.49
C GLY A 473 -17.76 11.75 4.66
N ALA A 474 -17.68 10.83 5.62
CA ALA A 474 -16.85 10.93 6.82
C ALA A 474 -15.60 10.03 6.73
N PHE A 475 -14.50 10.45 7.37
CA PHE A 475 -13.35 9.55 7.53
C PHE A 475 -12.51 9.87 8.78
N ILE A 476 -11.85 8.83 9.28
CA ILE A 476 -10.96 8.85 10.45
C ILE A 476 -9.51 8.93 9.97
N ASP A 477 -8.69 9.76 10.61
CA ASP A 477 -7.27 9.93 10.27
C ASP A 477 -6.40 8.78 10.81
N ASP A 478 -6.66 8.31 12.05
CA ASP A 478 -5.90 7.22 12.69
C ASP A 478 -6.69 6.59 13.85
N GLU A 479 -6.26 5.41 14.29
CA GLU A 479 -6.92 4.65 15.35
C GLU A 479 -5.93 3.93 16.27
N ARG A 480 -6.27 3.89 17.56
CA ARG A 480 -5.62 3.04 18.56
C ARG A 480 -6.64 2.18 19.26
N LEU A 481 -6.26 0.93 19.49
CA LEU A 481 -7.05 -0.03 20.24
C LEU A 481 -6.18 -0.66 21.33
N CYS A 482 -6.83 -1.11 22.41
CA CYS A 482 -6.16 -1.83 23.48
C CYS A 482 -6.77 -3.23 23.68
N PRO A 483 -6.08 -4.33 23.32
CA PRO A 483 -6.57 -5.69 23.53
C PRO A 483 -6.36 -6.19 24.97
N PHE A 484 -5.48 -5.53 25.73
CA PHE A 484 -5.08 -5.97 27.06
C PHE A 484 -6.19 -5.91 28.10
N HIS A 485 -6.21 -6.88 29.01
CA HIS A 485 -7.14 -6.97 30.12
C HIS A 485 -6.57 -7.84 31.26
N GLU A 486 -6.81 -7.49 32.53
CA GLU A 486 -6.34 -8.27 33.69
C GLU A 486 -6.80 -9.75 33.62
N ASN A 487 -8.07 -9.95 33.32
CA ASN A 487 -8.70 -11.26 33.13
C ASN A 487 -8.64 -11.80 31.68
N ALA A 488 -7.65 -11.41 30.87
CA ALA A 488 -7.51 -11.94 29.51
C ALA A 488 -7.19 -13.45 29.53
N THR A 489 -7.83 -14.20 28.64
CA THR A 489 -7.59 -15.64 28.45
C THR A 489 -6.41 -15.87 27.50
N VAL A 490 -6.23 -14.99 26.51
CA VAL A 490 -5.09 -14.97 25.62
C VAL A 490 -3.88 -14.40 26.36
N GLU A 491 -2.86 -15.23 26.59
CA GLU A 491 -1.72 -14.91 27.47
C GLU A 491 -1.00 -13.62 27.08
N LYS A 492 -0.76 -13.39 25.77
CA LYS A 492 -0.09 -12.17 25.29
C LYS A 492 -0.80 -10.86 25.64
N TYR A 493 -2.08 -10.92 25.99
CA TYR A 493 -2.91 -9.76 26.31
C TYR A 493 -3.28 -9.69 27.81
N ARG A 494 -2.71 -10.56 28.66
CA ARG A 494 -3.02 -10.57 30.09
C ARG A 494 -2.27 -9.50 30.84
N GLY A 495 -3.00 -8.75 31.65
CA GLY A 495 -2.46 -7.78 32.59
C GLY A 495 -2.97 -6.37 32.38
N ASN A 496 -2.54 -5.48 33.27
CA ASN A 496 -2.76 -4.05 33.13
C ASN A 496 -1.79 -3.48 32.10
N HIS A 497 -2.31 -2.58 31.26
CA HIS A 497 -1.54 -1.98 30.20
C HIS A 497 -1.85 -0.48 30.10
N TYR A 498 -0.83 0.34 29.87
CA TYR A 498 -0.95 1.79 29.90
C TYR A 498 -1.78 2.38 28.73
N TRP A 499 -2.03 1.60 27.67
CA TRP A 499 -3.01 1.96 26.62
C TRP A 499 -4.46 1.73 27.05
N ARG A 500 -4.73 0.90 28.07
CA ARG A 500 -6.10 0.59 28.45
C ARG A 500 -6.71 1.78 29.19
N LYS A 501 -7.79 2.35 28.66
CA LYS A 501 -8.58 3.39 29.35
C LYS A 501 -9.05 2.83 30.71
N PRO A 502 -8.90 3.55 31.84
CA PRO A 502 -8.74 5.01 31.93
C PRO A 502 -7.32 5.57 31.78
N SER A 503 -6.32 4.74 31.48
CA SER A 503 -4.98 5.25 31.17
C SER A 503 -4.98 6.02 29.83
N PRO A 504 -4.20 7.11 29.69
CA PRO A 504 -4.24 7.97 28.50
C PRO A 504 -3.37 7.46 27.34
N GLY A 505 -2.77 6.27 27.44
CA GLY A 505 -1.67 5.86 26.56
C GLY A 505 -1.99 5.85 25.06
N MET A 506 -3.21 5.46 24.67
CA MET A 506 -3.66 5.53 23.27
C MET A 506 -3.72 6.96 22.75
N ILE A 507 -4.19 7.89 23.59
CA ILE A 507 -4.31 9.32 23.25
C ILE A 507 -2.92 9.95 23.16
N GLU A 508 -2.04 9.64 24.11
CA GLU A 508 -0.66 10.12 24.15
C GLU A 508 0.15 9.71 22.91
N ASP A 509 -0.04 8.47 22.43
CA ASP A 509 0.59 8.00 21.20
C ASP A 509 0.18 8.84 19.98
N ILE A 510 -1.13 9.10 19.82
CA ILE A 510 -1.67 9.92 18.74
C ILE A 510 -1.19 11.36 18.86
N VAL A 511 -1.21 11.94 20.05
CA VAL A 511 -0.80 13.33 20.28
C VAL A 511 0.65 13.55 19.84
N VAL A 512 1.54 12.61 20.16
CA VAL A 512 2.95 12.67 19.74
C VAL A 512 3.07 12.52 18.23
N ARG A 513 2.40 11.51 17.64
CA ARG A 513 2.53 11.20 16.21
C ARG A 513 1.96 12.29 15.30
N TRP A 514 0.84 12.88 15.70
CA TRP A 514 0.07 13.81 14.88
C TRP A 514 0.22 15.28 15.28
N ASN A 515 1.06 15.60 16.28
CA ASN A 515 1.30 16.95 16.78
C ASN A 515 -0.01 17.64 17.25
N ILE A 516 -0.80 17.00 18.10
CA ILE A 516 -2.16 17.46 18.44
C ILE A 516 -2.19 18.57 19.51
N ASP A 517 -3.01 19.60 19.26
CA ASP A 517 -3.34 20.66 20.22
C ASP A 517 -4.38 20.18 21.22
N ARG A 518 -3.91 19.66 22.35
CA ARG A 518 -4.75 19.09 23.42
C ARG A 518 -5.82 20.04 23.93
N LYS A 519 -5.51 21.34 24.08
CA LYS A 519 -6.40 22.31 24.72
C LYS A 519 -7.64 22.64 23.89
N ARG A 520 -7.52 22.49 22.57
CA ARG A 520 -8.63 22.65 21.63
C ARG A 520 -9.24 21.32 21.19
N SER A 521 -8.74 20.21 21.74
CA SER A 521 -9.22 18.87 21.42
C SER A 521 -10.30 18.43 22.40
N VAL A 522 -11.15 17.51 21.94
CA VAL A 522 -12.23 16.93 22.74
C VAL A 522 -12.25 15.41 22.53
N LEU A 523 -12.57 14.67 23.57
CA LEU A 523 -12.88 13.24 23.51
C LEU A 523 -14.36 13.03 23.82
N ILE A 524 -15.05 12.32 22.93
CA ILE A 524 -16.42 11.85 23.16
C ILE A 524 -16.39 10.33 23.40
N GLY A 525 -16.89 9.90 24.55
CA GLY A 525 -16.92 8.49 24.98
C GLY A 525 -18.23 8.13 25.66
N ASP A 526 -18.58 6.85 25.71
CA ASP A 526 -19.81 6.33 26.32
C ASP A 526 -19.61 5.91 27.80
N LYS A 527 -18.36 5.79 28.25
CA LYS A 527 -18.00 5.29 29.59
C LYS A 527 -17.19 6.32 30.37
N LEU A 528 -17.31 6.27 31.71
CA LEU A 528 -16.51 7.11 32.61
C LEU A 528 -15.00 6.93 32.40
N SER A 529 -14.56 5.71 32.07
CA SER A 529 -13.15 5.44 31.75
C SER A 529 -12.63 6.25 30.58
N ASP A 530 -13.48 6.65 29.64
CA ASP A 530 -13.09 7.47 28.50
C ASP A 530 -12.79 8.90 28.93
N ILE A 531 -13.65 9.42 29.80
CA ILE A 531 -13.53 10.76 30.38
C ILE A 531 -12.29 10.84 31.28
N GLU A 532 -12.05 9.82 32.08
CA GLU A 532 -10.85 9.71 32.90
C GLU A 532 -9.57 9.68 32.05
N ALA A 533 -9.58 8.96 30.91
CA ALA A 533 -8.47 8.96 29.97
C ALA A 533 -8.25 10.33 29.31
N ALA A 534 -9.33 11.02 28.92
CA ALA A 534 -9.27 12.37 28.37
C ALA A 534 -8.66 13.36 29.37
N ILE A 535 -9.15 13.34 30.62
CA ILE A 535 -8.62 14.18 31.72
C ILE A 535 -7.14 13.88 31.96
N ALA A 536 -6.76 12.59 32.02
CA ALA A 536 -5.36 12.19 32.20
C ALA A 536 -4.46 12.65 31.03
N ALA A 537 -5.00 12.81 29.82
CA ALA A 537 -4.32 13.34 28.66
C ALA A 537 -4.35 14.87 28.55
N ASN A 538 -5.04 15.57 29.46
CA ASN A 538 -5.34 17.02 29.40
C ASN A 538 -6.18 17.42 28.18
N ILE A 539 -7.19 16.62 27.84
CA ILE A 539 -8.17 16.86 26.78
C ILE A 539 -9.56 16.97 27.41
N ASP A 540 -10.42 17.79 26.82
CA ASP A 540 -11.80 17.94 27.29
C ASP A 540 -12.59 16.65 27.05
N GLY A 541 -13.19 16.07 28.08
CA GLY A 541 -13.96 14.82 28.01
C GLY A 541 -15.46 15.09 28.04
N ARG A 542 -16.20 14.49 27.10
CA ARG A 542 -17.66 14.61 26.99
C ARG A 542 -18.30 13.23 27.02
N LEU A 543 -19.13 12.98 28.04
CA LEU A 543 -19.81 11.70 28.24
C LEU A 543 -21.08 11.65 27.39
N PHE A 544 -21.04 10.85 26.34
CA PHE A 544 -22.18 10.61 25.47
C PHE A 544 -23.16 9.66 26.15
N SER A 545 -24.40 10.09 26.30
CA SER A 545 -25.51 9.27 26.83
C SER A 545 -26.73 9.26 25.91
N GLY A 546 -26.56 9.71 24.66
CA GLY A 546 -27.63 9.90 23.69
C GLY A 546 -27.78 8.76 22.69
N GLN A 547 -28.83 8.84 21.87
CA GLN A 547 -29.03 7.95 20.71
C GLN A 547 -28.56 8.57 19.40
N ASN A 548 -28.25 9.88 19.39
CA ASN A 548 -27.78 10.59 18.21
C ASN A 548 -26.60 11.50 18.57
N LEU A 549 -25.46 11.26 17.95
CA LEU A 549 -24.20 11.94 18.28
C LEU A 549 -24.19 13.41 17.85
N MET A 550 -24.87 13.75 16.74
CA MET A 550 -24.97 15.13 16.26
C MET A 550 -25.77 16.01 17.22
N ARG A 551 -26.95 15.55 17.64
CA ARG A 551 -27.78 16.27 18.62
C ARG A 551 -27.05 16.49 19.93
N PHE A 552 -26.34 15.46 20.41
CA PHE A 552 -25.51 15.60 21.60
C PHE A 552 -24.43 16.67 21.43
N ALA A 553 -23.75 16.68 20.29
CA ALA A 553 -22.69 17.65 20.03
C ALA A 553 -23.20 19.09 19.92
N GLU A 554 -24.42 19.29 19.42
CA GLU A 554 -25.14 20.58 19.43
C GLU A 554 -25.55 21.00 20.85
N ASP A 555 -26.20 20.10 21.60
CA ASP A 555 -26.71 20.37 22.95
C ASP A 555 -25.58 20.73 23.95
N GLU A 556 -24.44 20.03 23.84
CA GLU A 556 -23.26 20.26 24.68
C GLU A 556 -22.35 21.41 24.18
N ASN A 557 -22.76 22.12 23.12
CA ASN A 557 -21.97 23.17 22.45
C ASN A 557 -20.54 22.71 22.13
N ILE A 558 -20.41 21.45 21.70
CA ILE A 558 -19.17 20.86 21.21
C ILE A 558 -18.92 21.31 19.76
N LEU A 559 -20.01 21.50 19.00
CA LEU A 559 -20.02 22.01 17.63
C LEU A 559 -20.38 23.50 17.55
#